data_AF-A0A8T4VHE1-F1
#
_entry.id   AF-A0A8T4VHE1-F1
#
_cell.length_a   1.000
_cell.length_b   1.000
_cell.length_c   1.000
_cell.angle_alpha   90.00
_cell.angle_beta   90.00
_cell.angle_gamma   90.00
#
_symmetry.space_group_name_H-M   'P 1'
#
loop_
_entity.id
_entity.type
_entity.pdbx_description
1 polymer ?
#
loop_
_entity_poly.entity_id
_entity_poly.type
_entity_poly.pdbx_seq_one_letter_code
_entity_poly.pdbx_strand_id
1 'polypeptide(L)'
;MQPKTLAFTLILASIVLAGTFYGFKLQEDKYIEATIASNQGSCFVDGICLYESRSWVWYIIGWSVSAFLLGWGIYLYFFDKSQTEFKEYQQKVSASLAEAKKTVEETDKWKAFLSGFTEDEQKVLVAIKEQDGIQQSTLRYRTGLSKATLSLMLKNFEEKGLISREEAGKTNKVFWKKVY
;
A
#
# COMPACT_ATOMS: atom_id res chain seq x y z
N MET A 1 -15.17 -1.44 -6.60
CA MET A 1 -16.24 -0.44 -6.77
C MET A 1 -15.58 0.94 -6.74
N GLN A 2 -15.81 1.82 -7.71
CA GLN A 2 -15.14 3.13 -7.74
C GLN A 2 -15.69 4.02 -6.60
N PRO A 3 -14.84 4.79 -5.88
CA PRO A 3 -15.28 5.64 -4.77
C PRO A 3 -16.42 6.61 -5.19
N LYS A 4 -16.36 7.13 -6.42
CA LYS A 4 -17.42 7.97 -7.00
C LYS A 4 -18.75 7.24 -7.20
N THR A 5 -18.71 5.98 -7.65
CA THR A 5 -19.93 5.17 -7.83
C THR A 5 -20.59 4.89 -6.48
N LEU A 6 -19.80 4.62 -5.44
CA LEU A 6 -20.32 4.41 -4.07
C LEU A 6 -20.94 5.70 -3.51
N ALA A 7 -20.23 6.83 -3.65
CA ALA A 7 -20.73 8.13 -3.20
C ALA A 7 -22.04 8.52 -3.90
N PHE A 8 -22.11 8.34 -5.22
CA PHE A 8 -23.33 8.60 -6.00
C PHE A 8 -24.51 7.71 -5.57
N THR A 9 -24.28 6.41 -5.33
CA THR A 9 -25.33 5.51 -4.85
C THR A 9 -25.85 5.91 -3.46
N LEU A 10 -24.98 6.39 -2.57
CA LEU A 10 -25.37 6.85 -1.23
C LEU A 10 -26.21 8.12 -1.29
N ILE A 11 -25.86 9.06 -2.17
CA ILE A 11 -26.64 10.30 -2.38
C ILE A 11 -28.01 9.97 -2.97
N LEU A 12 -28.09 9.09 -3.97
CA LEU A 12 -29.38 8.67 -4.53
C LEU A 12 -30.27 7.99 -3.48
N ALA A 13 -29.70 7.07 -2.70
CA ALA A 13 -30.43 6.36 -1.66
C ALA A 13 -30.97 7.31 -0.56
N SER A 14 -30.20 8.33 -0.17
CA SER A 14 -30.65 9.30 0.85
C SER A 14 -31.79 10.19 0.35
N ILE A 15 -31.77 10.61 -0.92
CA ILE A 15 -32.85 11.37 -1.54
C ILE A 15 -34.13 10.53 -1.61
N VAL A 16 -34.01 9.26 -2.01
CA VAL A 16 -35.16 8.33 -2.06
C VAL A 16 -35.76 8.14 -0.66
N LEU A 17 -34.92 7.91 0.36
CA LEU A 17 -35.38 7.76 1.75
C LEU A 17 -36.09 9.03 2.25
N ALA A 18 -35.51 10.21 2.04
CA ALA A 18 -36.15 11.47 2.42
C ALA A 18 -37.51 11.65 1.72
N GLY A 19 -37.60 11.30 0.43
CA GLY A 19 -38.84 11.31 -0.33
C GLY A 19 -39.91 10.36 0.25
N THR A 20 -39.52 9.15 0.67
CA THR A 20 -40.46 8.20 1.29
C THR A 20 -41.01 8.71 2.62
N PHE A 21 -40.17 9.28 3.50
CA PHE A 21 -40.64 9.86 4.76
C PHE A 21 -41.52 11.09 4.56
N TYR A 22 -41.23 11.91 3.55
CA TYR A 22 -42.10 13.02 3.17
C TYR A 22 -43.46 12.54 2.64
N GLY A 23 -43.47 11.48 1.83
CA GLY A 23 -44.69 10.84 1.35
C GLY A 23 -45.57 10.31 2.49
N PHE A 24 -44.98 9.60 3.46
CA PHE A 24 -45.70 9.16 4.65
C PHE A 24 -46.30 10.33 5.44
N LYS A 25 -45.56 11.43 5.57
CA LYS A 25 -46.06 12.65 6.23
C LYS A 25 -47.32 13.18 5.55
N LEU A 26 -47.30 13.29 4.22
CA LEU A 26 -48.46 13.76 3.44
C LEU A 26 -49.65 12.80 3.54
N GLN A 27 -49.39 11.49 3.60
CA GLN A 27 -50.44 10.50 3.74
C GLN A 27 -51.12 10.58 5.11
N GLU A 28 -50.34 10.73 6.18
CA GLU A 28 -50.89 10.95 7.53
C GLU A 28 -51.68 12.26 7.61
N ASP A 29 -51.15 13.36 7.06
CA ASP A 29 -51.83 14.66 7.06
C ASP A 29 -53.20 14.55 6.36
N LYS A 30 -53.28 13.86 5.22
CA LYS A 30 -54.55 13.60 4.51
C LYS A 30 -55.50 12.71 5.31
N TYR A 31 -54.99 11.69 5.99
CA TYR A 31 -55.81 10.81 6.82
C TYR A 31 -56.43 11.57 8.01
N ILE A 32 -55.64 12.42 8.66
CA ILE A 32 -56.10 13.27 9.76
C ILE A 32 -57.18 14.23 9.25
N GLU A 33 -56.96 14.92 8.12
CA GLU A 33 -57.94 15.84 7.54
C GLU A 33 -59.25 15.13 7.17
N ALA A 34 -59.18 13.95 6.53
CA ALA A 34 -60.36 13.15 6.21
C ALA A 34 -61.13 12.71 7.47
N THR A 35 -60.42 12.36 8.55
CA THR A 35 -61.02 11.95 9.82
C THR A 35 -61.72 13.11 10.54
N ILE A 36 -61.14 14.32 10.48
CA ILE A 36 -61.75 15.54 11.01
C ILE A 36 -63.03 15.89 10.24
N ALA A 37 -62.99 15.78 8.90
CA ALA A 37 -64.15 16.02 8.06
C ALA A 37 -65.31 15.05 8.36
N SER A 38 -65.02 13.78 8.66
CA SER A 38 -66.05 12.80 9.05
C SER A 38 -66.63 13.02 10.45
N ASN A 39 -65.88 13.63 11.37
CA ASN A 39 -66.29 13.85 12.77
C ASN A 39 -66.83 15.27 13.01
N GLN A 40 -67.67 15.78 12.11
CA GLN A 40 -68.33 17.09 12.22
C GLN A 40 -67.35 18.28 12.39
N GLY A 41 -66.11 18.14 11.90
CA GLY A 41 -65.07 19.16 12.07
C GLY A 41 -64.43 19.17 13.45
N SER A 42 -64.76 18.23 14.33
CA SER A 42 -64.10 18.09 15.63
C SER A 42 -62.77 17.34 15.50
N CYS A 43 -61.75 17.81 16.22
CA CYS A 43 -60.41 17.20 16.26
C CYS A 43 -60.31 16.03 17.26
N PHE A 44 -61.41 15.70 17.93
CA PHE A 44 -61.49 14.68 18.97
C PHE A 44 -62.14 13.41 18.42
N VAL A 45 -61.44 12.29 18.52
CA VAL A 45 -61.96 10.95 18.23
C VAL A 45 -61.73 10.13 19.50
N ASP A 46 -62.79 9.53 20.05
CA ASP A 46 -62.71 8.72 21.28
C ASP A 46 -62.04 9.43 22.47
N GLY A 47 -62.24 10.75 22.60
CA GLY A 47 -61.74 11.54 23.74
C GLY A 47 -60.26 11.96 23.66
N ILE A 48 -59.57 11.64 22.57
CA ILE A 48 -58.18 12.07 22.31
C ILE A 48 -58.10 13.00 21.09
N CYS A 49 -57.21 13.99 21.15
CA CYS A 49 -56.93 14.91 20.04
C CYS A 49 -56.01 14.23 19.03
N LEU A 50 -56.44 14.14 17.77
CA LEU A 50 -55.67 13.47 16.69
C LEU A 50 -54.27 14.05 16.50
N TYR A 51 -54.10 15.34 16.78
CA TYR A 51 -52.81 16.02 16.65
C TYR A 51 -51.83 15.63 17.77
N GLU A 52 -52.34 15.30 18.96
CA GLU A 52 -51.53 14.93 20.13
C GLU A 52 -51.07 13.47 20.08
N SER A 53 -51.85 12.60 19.42
CA SER A 53 -51.43 11.22 19.12
C SER A 53 -50.33 11.12 18.05
N ARG A 54 -49.97 12.22 17.37
CA ARG A 54 -48.96 12.21 16.30
C ARG A 54 -47.56 12.04 16.88
N SER A 55 -47.01 10.83 16.75
CA SER A 55 -45.64 10.55 17.18
C SER A 55 -44.60 11.17 16.24
N TRP A 56 -44.14 12.39 16.57
CA TRP A 56 -43.18 13.11 15.74
C TRP A 56 -41.77 12.49 15.70
N VAL A 57 -41.49 11.57 16.63
CA VAL A 57 -40.19 10.90 16.81
C VAL A 57 -39.73 10.17 15.53
N TRP A 58 -40.62 9.43 14.87
CA TRP A 58 -40.25 8.66 13.66
C TRP A 58 -39.87 9.56 12.48
N TYR A 59 -40.52 10.72 12.36
CA TYR A 59 -40.19 11.72 11.35
C TYR A 59 -38.81 12.33 11.58
N ILE A 60 -38.51 12.69 12.83
CA ILE A 60 -37.22 13.27 13.20
C ILE A 60 -36.09 12.27 12.95
N ILE A 61 -36.28 11.00 13.30
CA ILE A 61 -35.28 9.95 13.07
C ILE A 61 -35.07 9.74 11.57
N GLY A 62 -36.14 9.61 10.79
CA GLY A 62 -36.06 9.40 9.34
C GLY A 62 -35.32 10.52 8.60
N TRP A 63 -35.61 11.78 8.95
CA TRP A 63 -34.91 12.94 8.41
C TRP A 63 -33.45 13.02 8.87
N SER A 64 -33.17 12.70 10.14
CA SER A 64 -31.81 12.72 10.68
C SER A 64 -30.91 11.69 9.99
N VAL A 65 -31.40 10.46 9.80
CA VAL A 65 -30.67 9.40 9.09
C VAL A 65 -30.45 9.79 7.62
N SER A 66 -31.45 10.35 6.96
CA SER A 66 -31.35 10.78 5.56
C SER A 66 -30.32 11.90 5.39
N ALA A 67 -30.34 12.90 6.28
CA ALA A 67 -29.39 14.02 6.26
C ALA A 67 -27.95 13.56 6.52
N PHE A 68 -27.76 12.64 7.47
CA PHE A 68 -26.45 12.07 7.76
C PHE A 68 -25.87 11.30 6.57
N LEU A 69 -26.66 10.42 5.94
CA LEU A 69 -26.23 9.67 4.75
C LEU A 69 -25.94 10.57 3.56
N LEU A 70 -26.73 11.64 3.39
CA LEU A 70 -26.50 12.64 2.35
C LEU A 70 -25.19 13.41 2.58
N GLY A 71 -24.94 13.87 3.80
CA GLY A 71 -23.69 14.53 4.18
C GLY A 71 -22.47 13.62 3.97
N TRP A 72 -22.59 12.35 4.37
CA TRP A 72 -21.54 11.35 4.18
C TRP A 72 -21.28 11.06 2.69
N GLY A 73 -22.35 10.94 1.89
CA GLY A 73 -22.26 10.74 0.45
C GLY A 73 -21.57 11.91 -0.27
N ILE A 74 -21.96 13.15 0.07
CA ILE A 74 -21.32 14.36 -0.47
C ILE A 74 -19.86 14.44 -0.05
N TYR A 75 -19.55 14.14 1.22
CA TYR A 75 -18.18 14.12 1.72
C TYR A 75 -17.30 13.16 0.90
N LEU A 76 -17.74 11.92 0.69
CA LEU A 76 -17.01 10.93 -0.11
C LEU A 76 -16.90 11.33 -1.59
N TYR A 77 -17.91 12.00 -2.15
CA TYR A 77 -17.89 12.47 -3.53
C TYR A 77 -16.79 13.52 -3.75
N PHE A 78 -16.62 14.45 -2.80
CA PHE A 78 -15.59 15.50 -2.88
C PHE A 78 -14.19 15.02 -2.44
N PHE A 79 -14.11 14.04 -1.54
CA PHE A 79 -12.84 13.56 -0.98
C PHE A 79 -12.04 12.64 -1.94
N ASP A 80 -12.53 12.39 -3.15
CA ASP A 80 -11.87 11.57 -4.17
C ASP A 80 -10.45 12.05 -4.53
N LYS A 81 -10.20 13.38 -4.51
CA LYS A 81 -8.88 13.97 -4.79
C LYS A 81 -7.80 13.56 -3.77
N SER A 82 -8.18 13.25 -2.53
CA SER A 82 -7.23 12.79 -1.52
C SER A 82 -6.76 11.36 -1.77
N GLN A 83 -7.56 10.52 -2.43
CA GLN A 83 -7.20 9.12 -2.68
C GLN A 83 -6.23 8.94 -3.84
N THR A 84 -6.19 9.87 -4.80
CA THR A 84 -5.26 9.80 -5.94
C THR A 84 -3.82 10.05 -5.51
N GLU A 85 -3.59 11.03 -4.63
CA GLU A 85 -2.26 11.36 -4.12
C GLU A 85 -1.69 10.23 -3.25
N PHE A 86 -2.55 9.58 -2.45
CA PHE A 86 -2.14 8.45 -1.62
C PHE A 86 -1.71 7.23 -2.45
N LYS A 87 -2.35 6.97 -3.59
CA LYS A 87 -1.98 5.85 -4.48
C LYS A 87 -0.61 6.05 -5.11
N GLU A 88 -0.30 7.27 -5.55
CA GLU A 88 1.02 7.58 -6.10
C GLU A 88 2.12 7.44 -5.04
N TYR A 89 1.85 7.89 -3.81
CA TYR A 89 2.77 7.72 -2.69
C TYR A 89 3.00 6.25 -2.37
N GLN A 90 1.95 5.44 -2.30
CA GLN A 90 2.03 4.00 -2.03
C GLN A 90 2.82 3.26 -3.13
N GLN A 91 2.67 3.66 -4.39
CA GLN A 91 3.42 3.08 -5.50
C GLN A 91 4.92 3.43 -5.40
N LYS A 92 5.27 4.67 -5.04
CA LYS A 92 6.67 5.08 -4.83
C LYS A 92 7.32 4.33 -3.68
N VAL A 93 6.61 4.19 -2.55
CA VAL A 93 7.11 3.46 -1.37
C VAL A 93 7.28 1.97 -1.66
N SER A 94 6.35 1.34 -2.36
CA SER A 94 6.48 -0.08 -2.71
C SER A 94 7.62 -0.34 -3.70
N ALA A 95 7.86 0.56 -4.65
CA ALA A 95 9.00 0.48 -5.56
C ALA A 95 10.35 0.61 -4.82
N SER A 96 10.49 1.60 -3.93
CA SER A 96 11.73 1.79 -3.16
C SER A 96 11.98 0.64 -2.17
N LEU A 97 10.93 0.09 -1.55
CA LEU A 97 11.04 -1.10 -0.71
C LEU A 97 11.45 -2.34 -1.51
N ALA A 98 10.94 -2.52 -2.72
CA ALA A 98 11.31 -3.64 -3.57
C ALA A 98 12.79 -3.57 -4.00
N GLU A 99 13.29 -2.37 -4.31
CA GLU A 99 14.70 -2.14 -4.61
C GLU A 99 15.59 -2.36 -3.39
N ALA A 100 15.23 -1.80 -2.23
CA ALA A 100 15.95 -2.02 -0.98
C ALA A 100 15.96 -3.51 -0.56
N LYS A 101 14.87 -4.24 -0.81
CA LYS A 101 14.81 -5.67 -0.54
C LYS A 101 15.78 -6.44 -1.45
N LYS A 102 15.86 -6.10 -2.73
CA LYS A 102 16.80 -6.74 -3.67
C LYS A 102 18.25 -6.51 -3.25
N THR A 103 18.62 -5.28 -2.87
CA THR A 103 19.99 -4.98 -2.43
C THR A 103 20.33 -5.73 -1.15
N VAL A 104 19.40 -5.79 -0.18
CA VAL A 104 19.56 -6.59 1.04
C VAL A 104 19.72 -8.08 0.73
N GLU A 105 18.87 -8.65 -0.12
CA GLU A 105 18.99 -10.07 -0.53
C GLU A 105 20.32 -10.37 -1.23
N GLU A 106 20.82 -9.47 -2.10
CA GLU A 106 22.12 -9.64 -2.74
C GLU A 106 23.27 -9.56 -1.73
N THR A 107 23.19 -8.64 -0.76
CA THR A 107 24.20 -8.55 0.30
C THR A 107 24.17 -9.77 1.23
N ASP A 108 22.99 -10.29 1.56
CA ASP A 108 22.85 -11.49 2.39
C ASP A 108 23.35 -12.73 1.67
N LYS A 109 23.03 -12.90 0.38
CA LYS A 109 23.59 -13.96 -0.46
C LYS A 109 25.11 -13.87 -0.55
N TRP A 110 25.64 -12.66 -0.70
CA TRP A 110 27.08 -12.44 -0.73
C TRP A 110 27.75 -12.78 0.60
N LYS A 111 27.15 -12.38 1.72
CA LYS A 111 27.65 -12.68 3.06
C LYS A 111 27.60 -14.18 3.36
N ALA A 112 26.52 -14.85 2.96
CA ALA A 112 26.40 -16.30 3.05
C ALA A 112 27.47 -17.00 2.19
N PHE A 113 27.69 -16.53 0.96
CA PHE A 113 28.77 -17.04 0.10
C PHE A 113 30.15 -16.89 0.74
N LEU A 114 30.45 -15.72 1.33
CA LEU A 114 31.74 -15.46 2.00
C LEU A 114 31.96 -16.32 3.24
N SER A 115 30.89 -16.70 3.96
CA SER A 115 31.01 -17.51 5.18
C SER A 115 31.63 -18.89 4.97
N GLY A 116 31.67 -19.40 3.73
CA GLY A 116 32.35 -20.64 3.38
C GLY A 116 33.87 -20.55 3.22
N PHE A 117 34.45 -19.35 3.34
CA PHE A 117 35.87 -19.08 3.11
C PHE A 117 36.56 -18.58 4.38
N THR A 118 37.88 -18.77 4.45
CA THR A 118 38.73 -18.24 5.53
C THR A 118 38.85 -16.71 5.48
N GLU A 119 39.28 -16.06 6.56
CA GLU A 119 39.39 -14.59 6.61
C GLU A 119 40.27 -14.00 5.50
N ASP A 120 41.40 -14.66 5.19
CA ASP A 120 42.32 -14.21 4.14
C ASP A 120 41.72 -14.43 2.74
N GLU A 121 40.99 -15.52 2.53
CA GLU A 121 40.24 -15.77 1.30
C GLU A 121 39.12 -14.74 1.10
N GLN A 122 38.38 -14.41 2.16
CA GLN A 122 37.33 -13.40 2.13
C GLN A 122 37.90 -12.03 1.74
N LYS A 123 39.03 -11.61 2.32
CA LYS A 123 39.71 -10.35 1.96
C LYS A 123 40.07 -10.30 0.47
N VAL A 124 40.56 -11.42 -0.08
CA VAL A 124 40.91 -11.52 -1.51
C VAL A 124 39.67 -11.45 -2.39
N LEU A 125 38.61 -12.20 -2.07
CA LEU A 125 37.37 -12.21 -2.85
C LEU A 125 36.63 -10.86 -2.82
N VAL A 126 36.61 -10.19 -1.67
CA VAL A 126 36.07 -8.82 -1.54
C VAL A 126 36.86 -7.84 -2.41
N ALA A 127 38.20 -7.88 -2.34
CA ALA A 127 39.05 -7.00 -3.14
C ALA A 127 38.88 -7.19 -4.66
N ILE A 128 38.64 -8.42 -5.12
CA ILE A 128 38.37 -8.74 -6.53
C ILE A 128 36.97 -8.27 -6.94
N LYS A 129 35.95 -8.46 -6.08
CA LYS A 129 34.58 -8.02 -6.37
C LYS A 129 34.46 -6.50 -6.43
N GLU A 130 35.19 -5.77 -5.59
CA GLU A 130 35.20 -4.30 -5.58
C GLU A 130 35.93 -3.68 -6.78
N GLN A 131 36.94 -4.36 -7.31
CA GLN A 131 37.72 -3.90 -8.44
C GLN A 131 37.92 -5.02 -9.46
N ASP A 132 37.00 -5.09 -10.42
CA ASP A 132 37.09 -6.07 -11.48
C ASP A 132 38.32 -5.80 -12.38
N GLY A 133 39.04 -6.86 -12.76
CA GLY A 133 40.30 -6.75 -13.51
C GLY A 133 41.48 -6.23 -12.68
N ILE A 134 41.45 -6.35 -11.35
CA ILE A 134 42.57 -5.96 -10.47
C ILE A 134 43.85 -6.74 -10.81
N GLN A 135 44.98 -6.04 -10.84
CA GLN A 135 46.28 -6.68 -11.05
C GLN A 135 46.66 -7.53 -9.83
N GLN A 136 47.24 -8.71 -10.07
CA GLN A 136 47.70 -9.60 -9.01
C GLN A 136 48.75 -8.94 -8.10
N SER A 137 49.58 -8.04 -8.65
CA SER A 137 50.51 -7.21 -7.88
C SER A 137 49.77 -6.31 -6.88
N THR A 138 48.75 -5.56 -7.33
CA THR A 138 47.92 -4.68 -6.50
C THR A 138 47.13 -5.45 -5.46
N LEU A 139 46.57 -6.59 -5.84
CA LEU A 139 45.83 -7.47 -4.95
C LEU A 139 46.70 -7.94 -3.78
N ARG A 140 47.97 -8.27 -4.04
CA ARG A 140 48.97 -8.62 -3.01
C ARG A 140 49.19 -7.49 -2.00
N TYR A 141 49.31 -6.25 -2.46
CA TYR A 141 49.48 -5.11 -1.57
C TYR A 141 48.23 -4.83 -0.73
N ARG A 142 47.04 -5.02 -1.31
CA ARG A 142 45.76 -4.78 -0.63
C ARG A 142 45.44 -5.83 0.44
N THR A 143 45.84 -7.09 0.23
CA THR A 143 45.56 -8.17 1.17
C THR A 143 46.70 -8.48 2.13
N GLY A 144 47.92 -7.95 1.88
CA GLY A 144 49.10 -8.19 2.72
C GLY A 144 49.67 -9.62 2.62
N LEU A 145 49.16 -10.43 1.69
CA LEU A 145 49.57 -11.83 1.54
C LEU A 145 50.91 -11.97 0.83
N SER A 146 51.64 -13.06 1.12
CA SER A 146 52.86 -13.39 0.40
C SER A 146 52.56 -13.73 -1.08
N LYS A 147 53.54 -13.54 -1.97
CA LYS A 147 53.40 -13.85 -3.40
C LYS A 147 52.99 -15.31 -3.64
N ALA A 148 53.56 -16.24 -2.88
CA ALA A 148 53.28 -17.67 -3.01
C ALA A 148 51.86 -18.01 -2.52
N THR A 149 51.48 -17.51 -1.34
CA THR A 149 50.15 -17.73 -0.74
C THR A 149 49.05 -17.20 -1.65
N LEU A 150 49.19 -15.97 -2.14
CA LEU A 150 48.20 -15.38 -3.05
C LEU A 150 48.10 -16.16 -4.37
N SER A 151 49.24 -16.59 -4.93
CA SER A 151 49.24 -17.34 -6.18
C SER A 151 48.56 -18.71 -6.05
N LEU A 152 48.75 -19.40 -4.91
CA LEU A 152 48.09 -20.67 -4.62
C LEU A 152 46.58 -20.47 -4.43
N MET A 153 46.19 -19.45 -3.67
CA MET A 153 44.79 -19.12 -3.41
C MET A 153 44.04 -18.74 -4.70
N LEU A 154 44.64 -17.92 -5.56
CA LEU A 154 44.06 -17.58 -6.87
C LEU A 154 43.93 -18.81 -7.78
N LYS A 155 44.89 -19.73 -7.74
CA LYS A 155 44.78 -20.99 -8.49
C LYS A 155 43.57 -21.81 -8.01
N ASN A 156 43.41 -21.95 -6.69
CA ASN A 156 42.27 -22.66 -6.10
C ASN A 156 40.93 -22.01 -6.45
N PHE A 157 40.86 -20.67 -6.48
CA PHE A 157 39.64 -19.96 -6.89
C PHE A 157 39.33 -20.12 -8.38
N GLU A 158 40.35 -20.15 -9.24
CA GLU A 158 40.18 -20.40 -10.67
C GLU A 158 39.73 -21.85 -10.95
N GLU A 159 40.31 -22.83 -10.25
CA GLU A 159 39.89 -24.24 -10.31
C GLU A 159 38.44 -24.43 -9.83
N LYS A 160 38.01 -23.67 -8.83
CA LYS A 160 36.61 -23.60 -8.36
C LYS A 160 35.70 -22.76 -9.28
N GLY A 161 36.24 -22.17 -10.35
CA GLY A 161 35.49 -21.37 -11.30
C GLY A 161 35.01 -20.00 -10.80
N LEU A 162 35.56 -19.50 -9.69
CA LEU A 162 35.16 -18.23 -9.04
C LEU A 162 35.77 -17.00 -9.71
N ILE A 163 36.93 -17.15 -10.33
CA ILE A 163 37.69 -16.06 -10.96
C ILE A 163 38.27 -16.52 -12.30
N SER A 164 38.64 -15.56 -13.15
CA SER A 164 39.45 -15.79 -14.35
C SER A 164 40.70 -14.94 -14.34
N ARG A 165 41.79 -15.47 -14.87
CA ARG A 165 43.06 -14.74 -15.02
C ARG A 165 43.33 -14.46 -16.49
N GLU A 166 43.69 -13.22 -16.79
CA GLU A 166 44.18 -12.81 -18.11
C GLU A 166 45.60 -12.26 -18.01
N GLU A 167 46.43 -12.59 -18.98
CA GLU A 167 47.80 -12.07 -19.04
C GLU A 167 47.79 -10.59 -19.41
N ALA A 168 48.39 -9.75 -18.56
CA ALA A 168 48.53 -8.32 -18.77
C ALA A 168 50.00 -7.89 -18.63
N GLY A 169 50.80 -8.25 -19.64
CA GLY A 169 52.23 -7.91 -19.68
C GLY A 169 53.04 -8.66 -18.62
N LYS A 170 53.54 -7.95 -17.59
CA LYS A 170 54.39 -8.53 -16.52
C LYS A 170 53.61 -9.07 -15.32
N THR A 171 52.28 -8.93 -15.32
CA THR A 171 51.41 -9.40 -14.25
C THR A 171 50.08 -9.87 -14.83
N ASN A 172 49.32 -10.63 -14.05
CA ASN A 172 48.01 -11.11 -14.46
C ASN A 172 46.93 -10.19 -13.92
N LYS A 173 45.90 -9.93 -14.71
CA LYS A 173 44.65 -9.33 -14.24
C LYS A 173 43.73 -10.45 -13.77
N VAL A 174 43.05 -10.19 -12.66
CA VAL A 174 42.09 -11.11 -12.07
C VAL A 174 40.70 -10.51 -12.22
N PHE A 175 39.80 -11.28 -12.81
CA PHE A 175 38.41 -10.89 -13.02
C PHE A 175 37.49 -11.74 -12.18
N TRP A 176 36.43 -11.11 -11.68
CA TRP A 176 35.37 -11.81 -10.97
C TRP A 176 34.51 -12.60 -11.96
N LYS A 177 34.38 -13.91 -11.76
CA LYS A 177 33.42 -14.72 -12.51
C LYS A 177 32.17 -14.86 -11.65
N LYS A 178 31.03 -14.35 -12.13
CA LYS A 178 29.78 -14.42 -11.37
C LYS A 178 29.34 -15.89 -11.27
N VAL A 179 29.39 -16.46 -10.07
CA VAL A 179 29.00 -17.87 -9.78
C VAL A 179 27.66 -17.94 -9.02
N TYR A 180 26.77 -16.96 -9.22
CA TYR A 180 25.46 -16.87 -8.57
C TYR A 180 24.40 -16.26 -9.48
#